data_AF-A0A8D0GE00-F1
#
_entry.id   AF-A0A8D0GE00-F1
#
_cell.length_a   1.000
_cell.length_b   1.000
_cell.length_c   1.000
_cell.angle_alpha   90.00
_cell.angle_beta   90.00
_cell.angle_gamma   90.00
#
_symmetry.space_group_name_H-M   'P 1'
#
loop_
_entity.id
_entity.type
_entity.pdbx_description
1 polymer ?
#
loop_
_entity_poly.entity_id
_entity_poly.type
_entity_poly.pdbx_seq_one_letter_code
_entity_poly.pdbx_strand_id
1 'polypeptide(L)' 'MTDLCFLRCVSNLNYRAVSREEEACLDSCAGKLMHSNRRLMGAFVQVMPSIVQRQVASSEAAAAAAGAHALEDSGS' A
#
# COMPACT_ATOMS: atom_id res chain seq x y z
N MET A 1 10.55 3.17 -7.72
CA MET A 1 11.02 2.07 -8.59
C MET A 1 12.52 2.19 -8.80
N THR A 2 12.96 3.31 -9.36
CA THR A 2 14.37 3.63 -9.60
C THR A 2 15.22 3.50 -8.35
N ASP A 3 14.84 4.18 -7.25
CA ASP A 3 15.62 4.13 -6.00
C ASP A 3 15.73 2.72 -5.43
N LEU A 4 14.62 1.97 -5.44
CA LEU A 4 14.60 0.61 -4.92
C LEU A 4 15.50 -0.33 -5.73
N CYS A 5 15.41 -0.27 -7.06
CA CYS A 5 16.22 -1.12 -7.92
C CYS A 5 17.69 -0.71 -7.89
N PHE A 6 17.99 0.59 -7.77
CA PHE A 6 19.34 1.07 -7.54
C PHE A 6 19.93 0.50 -6.25
N LEU A 7 19.23 0.66 -5.12
CA LEU A 7 19.65 0.14 -3.81
C LEU A 7 19.80 -1.39 -3.78
N ARG A 8 19.10 -2.12 -4.65
CA ARG A 8 19.12 -3.59 -4.70
C ARG A 8 20.12 -4.17 -5.69
N CYS A 9 20.38 -3.49 -6.80
CA CYS A 9 21.13 -4.05 -7.91
C CYS A 9 22.48 -3.37 -8.14
N VAL A 10 22.64 -2.10 -7.77
CA VAL A 10 23.91 -1.39 -7.95
C VAL A 10 24.73 -1.57 -6.69
N SER A 11 25.85 -2.29 -6.81
CA SER A 11 26.73 -2.63 -5.69
C SER A 11 28.17 -2.15 -5.93
N ASN A 12 28.52 -1.88 -7.19
CA ASN A 12 29.85 -1.44 -7.57
C ASN A 12 29.81 -0.02 -8.13
N LEU A 13 30.40 0.92 -7.38
CA LEU A 13 30.46 2.34 -7.74
C LEU A 13 31.85 2.79 -8.21
N ASN A 14 32.77 1.84 -8.44
CA ASN A 14 34.14 2.15 -8.84
C ASN A 14 34.24 2.66 -10.29
N TYR A 15 33.20 2.44 -11.09
CA TYR A 15 33.13 2.83 -12.49
C TYR A 15 31.80 3.54 -12.77
N ARG A 16 31.81 4.45 -13.75
CA ARG A 16 30.60 5.18 -14.15
C ARG A 16 29.60 4.31 -14.94
N ALA A 17 30.09 3.26 -15.59
CA ALA A 17 29.26 2.36 -16.39
C ALA A 17 28.68 1.24 -15.51
N VAL A 18 27.44 0.86 -15.80
CA VAL A 18 26.75 -0.26 -15.15
C VAL A 18 27.33 -1.59 -15.66
N SER A 19 27.55 -2.56 -14.77
CA SER A 19 28.02 -3.89 -15.19
C SER A 19 26.91 -4.70 -15.86
N ARG A 20 27.26 -5.74 -16.64
CA ARG A 20 26.26 -6.62 -17.26
C ARG A 20 25.39 -7.34 -16.23
N GLU A 21 25.97 -7.71 -15.09
CA GLU A 21 25.26 -8.34 -13.98
C GLU A 21 24.27 -7.37 -13.34
N GLU A 22 24.68 -6.10 -13.15
CA GLU A 22 23.82 -5.06 -12.62
C GLU A 22 22.68 -4.73 -13.58
N GLU A 23 22.93 -4.66 -14.89
CA GLU A 23 21.90 -4.51 -15.94
C GLU A 23 20.86 -5.64 -15.87
N ALA A 24 21.30 -6.89 -15.85
CA ALA A 24 20.39 -8.05 -15.75
C ALA A 24 19.55 -8.04 -14.46
N CYS A 25 20.14 -7.56 -13.35
CA CYS A 25 19.41 -7.36 -12.10
C CYS A 25 18.37 -6.25 -12.22
N LEU A 26 18.71 -5.10 -12.81
CA LEU A 26 17.82 -3.96 -12.98
C LEU A 26 16.59 -4.32 -13.83
N ASP A 27 16.79 -5.02 -14.94
CA ASP A 27 15.69 -5.50 -15.80
C ASP A 27 14.75 -6.44 -15.03
N SER A 28 15.33 -7.39 -14.29
CA SER A 28 14.57 -8.31 -13.46
C SER A 28 13.84 -7.58 -12.32
N CYS A 29 14.47 -6.59 -11.70
CA CYS A 29 13.88 -5.79 -10.62
C CYS A 29 12.68 -4.98 -11.11
N ALA A 30 12.86 -4.24 -12.21
CA ALA A 30 11.80 -3.44 -12.81
C ALA A 30 10.62 -4.34 -13.23
N GLY A 31 10.91 -5.45 -13.90
CA GLY A 31 9.92 -6.47 -14.24
C GLY A 31 9.16 -6.94 -13.01
N LYS A 32 9.85 -7.48 -12.00
CA LYS A 32 9.21 -7.98 -10.77
C LYS A 32 8.35 -6.92 -10.08
N LEU A 33 8.83 -5.67 -10.00
CA LEU A 33 8.10 -4.60 -9.34
C LEU A 33 6.83 -4.25 -10.10
N MET A 34 6.87 -4.13 -11.43
CA MET A 34 5.68 -3.84 -12.22
C MET A 34 4.62 -4.94 -12.12
N HIS A 35 5.03 -6.21 -12.20
CA HIS A 35 4.11 -7.34 -12.06
C HIS A 35 3.51 -7.41 -10.66
N SER A 36 4.34 -7.22 -9.63
CA SER A 36 3.91 -7.22 -8.24
C SER A 36 2.94 -6.07 -7.96
N ASN A 37 3.24 -4.87 -8.45
CA ASN A 37 2.39 -3.70 -8.26
C ASN A 37 1.01 -3.90 -8.91
N ARG A 38 0.97 -4.40 -10.14
CA ARG A 38 -0.30 -4.73 -10.82
C ARG A 38 -1.10 -5.78 -10.05
N ARG A 39 -0.45 -6.85 -9.59
CA ARG A 39 -1.11 -7.91 -8.82
C ARG A 39 -1.66 -7.39 -7.48
N LEU A 40 -0.88 -6.58 -6.78
CA LEU A 40 -1.28 -5.96 -5.52
C LEU A 40 -2.48 -5.04 -5.72
N MET A 41 -2.43 -4.18 -6.74
CA MET A 41 -3.55 -3.28 -7.07
C MET A 41 -4.81 -4.07 -7.46
N GLY A 42 -4.67 -5.18 -8.18
CA GLY A 42 -5.79 -6.07 -8.49
C GLY A 42 -6.46 -6.63 -7.23
N ALA A 43 -5.68 -7.17 -6.30
CA ALA A 43 -6.22 -7.68 -5.03
C ALA A 43 -6.80 -6.55 -4.15
N PHE A 44 -6.13 -5.40 -4.11
CA PHE A 44 -6.57 -4.24 -3.36
C PHE A 44 -7.96 -3.79 -3.79
N VAL A 45 -8.20 -3.63 -5.10
CA VAL A 45 -9.51 -3.22 -5.63
C VAL A 45 -10.60 -4.25 -5.32
N GLN A 46 -10.27 -5.54 -5.24
CA GLN A 46 -11.23 -6.58 -4.86
C GLN A 46 -11.63 -6.51 -3.38
N VAL A 47 -10.68 -6.20 -2.48
CA VAL A 47 -10.91 -6.29 -1.03
C VAL A 47 -11.34 -4.96 -0.42
N MET A 48 -10.87 -3.83 -0.93
CA MET A 48 -11.11 -2.50 -0.37
C MET A 48 -12.59 -2.11 -0.20
N PRO A 49 -13.51 -2.41 -1.13
CA PRO A 49 -14.91 -2.08 -0.94
C PRO A 49 -15.48 -2.69 0.35
N SER A 50 -15.12 -3.94 0.65
CA SER A 50 -15.57 -4.62 1.87
C SER A 50 -14.97 -4.00 3.14
N ILE A 51 -13.71 -3.54 3.08
CA ILE A 51 -13.05 -2.87 4.20
C ILE A 51 -13.73 -1.53 4.49
N VAL A 52 -13.95 -0.72 3.44
CA VAL A 52 -14.57 0.60 3.57
C VAL A 52 -16.01 0.48 4.05
N GLN A 53 -16.79 -0.47 3.54
CA GLN A 53 -18.16 -0.71 4.02
C GLN A 53 -18.20 -1.01 5.54
N ARG A 54 -17.28 -1.83 6.04
CA ARG A 54 -17.19 -2.12 7.47
C ARG A 54 -16.81 -0.89 8.29
N GLN A 55 -15.90 -0.06 7.77
CA GLN A 55 -15.51 1.19 8.41
C GLN A 55 -16.69 2.15 8.51
N VAL A 56 -17.46 2.34 7.44
CA VAL A 56 -18.67 3.19 7.44
C VAL A 56 -19.68 2.70 8.47
N ALA A 57 -20.01 1.40 8.47
CA ALA A 57 -20.95 0.83 9.44
C ALA A 57 -20.45 1.00 10.90
N SER A 58 -19.15 0.85 11.14
CA SER A 58 -18.56 1.09 12.45
C SER A 58 -18.66 2.56 12.88
N SER A 59 -18.48 3.51 11.96
CA SER A 59 -18.62 4.94 12.23
C SER A 59 -20.06 5.34 12.52
N GLU A 60 -21.03 4.79 11.77
CA GLU A 60 -22.45 5.02 12.00
C GLU A 60 -22.89 4.47 13.36
N ALA A 61 -22.45 3.25 13.72
CA ALA A 61 -22.73 2.67 15.03
C ALA A 61 -22.13 3.50 16.18
N ALA A 62 -20.91 4.00 16.02
CA ALA A 62 -20.28 4.86 17.02
C ALA A 62 -21.03 6.20 17.17
N ALA A 63 -21.49 6.79 16.05
CA ALA A 63 -22.30 8.02 16.09
C ALA A 63 -23.66 7.80 16.76
N ALA A 64 -24.32 6.67 16.48
CA ALA A 64 -25.59 6.31 17.12
C ALA A 64 -25.42 6.10 18.64
N ALA A 65 -24.36 5.43 19.07
CA ALA A 65 -24.05 5.23 20.48
C ALA A 65 -23.75 6.55 21.19
N ALA A 66 -22.99 7.45 20.56
CA ALA A 66 -22.71 8.78 21.12
C ALA A 66 -23.99 9.64 21.24
N GLY A 67 -24.88 9.59 20.25
CA GLY A 67 -26.19 10.26 20.30
C GLY A 67 -27.10 9.73 21.40
N ALA A 68 -27.12 8.42 21.62
CA ALA A 68 -27.86 7.80 22.72
C ALA A 68 -27.31 8.23 24.10
N HIS A 69 -25.98 8.24 24.26
CA HIS A 69 -25.35 8.72 25.49
C HIS A 69 -25.61 10.21 25.77
N ALA A 70 -25.68 11.05 24.72
CA ALA A 70 -26.00 12.47 24.85
C ALA A 70 -27.47 12.75 25.24
N LEU A 71 -28.39 11.85 24.84
CA LEU A 71 -29.80 11.91 25.26
C LEU A 71 -29.98 11.45 26.71
N GLU A 72 -29.20 10.48 27.19
CA GLU A 72 -29.22 10.05 28.60
C GLU A 72 -28.70 11.14 29.57
N ASP A 73 -27.69 11.93 29.16
CA ASP A 73 -27.10 12.98 30.01
C ASP A 73 -27.95 14.28 30.07
N SER A 74 -28.89 14.46 29.12
CA SER A 74 -29.80 15.63 29.11
C SER A 74 -31.08 15.43 29.95
N GLY A 75 -31.23 14.26 30.59
CA GLY A 75 -32.41 13.86 31.36
C GLY A 75 -32.24 13.85 32.88
N SER A 76 -31.11 14.32 33.43
CA SER A 76 -30.85 14.41 34.88
C SER A 76 -30.84 15.84 35.41
#